data_AF-A0A3M1VTQ7-F1
#
_entry.id   AF-A0A3M1VTQ7-F1
#
_cell.length_a   1.000
_cell.length_b   1.000
_cell.length_c   1.000
_cell.angle_alpha   90.00
_cell.angle_beta   90.00
_cell.angle_gamma   90.00
#
_symmetry.space_group_name_H-M   'P 1'
#
loop_
_entity.id
_entity.type
_entity.pdbx_description
1 polymer ?
#
loop_
_entity_poly.entity_id
_entity_poly.type
_entity_poly.pdbx_seq_one_letter_code
_entity_poly.pdbx_strand_id
1 'polypeptide(L)'
;MTGLRPTLPQGKEARTMKRTLLVLTAALALSAPVFAFPGGPGPHGGPHGMMGPHGPGIERFLFPPEMVLQNQIALGLTDEQLEAIKKMINETHSQVLDYQTELQRLSEQLRGILDSPTVDEAAALETAGRAMQLESEVKKAHLSLAIRIKNLLTPEQQEKLRAMRKPPHPER
;
A
#
# COMPACT_ATOMS: atom_id res chain seq x y z
N MET A 1 35.08 12.09 66.31
CA MET A 1 33.99 12.01 65.32
C MET A 1 34.62 11.85 63.94
N THR A 2 33.89 11.14 63.06
CA THR A 2 34.08 11.01 61.61
C THR A 2 35.06 9.92 61.16
N GLY A 3 34.48 8.78 60.77
CA GLY A 3 35.18 7.57 60.31
C GLY A 3 35.32 7.46 58.79
N LEU A 4 36.19 6.54 58.38
CA LEU A 4 36.37 6.06 57.01
C LEU A 4 35.21 5.13 56.59
N ARG A 5 34.77 5.24 55.33
CA ARG A 5 34.14 4.17 54.56
C ARG A 5 34.67 4.15 53.11
N PRO A 6 34.82 2.98 52.45
CA PRO A 6 35.43 2.84 51.14
C PRO A 6 34.42 2.64 49.97
N THR A 7 34.91 2.99 48.77
CA THR A 7 34.64 2.51 47.39
C THR A 7 33.22 2.27 46.85
N LEU A 8 32.98 2.74 45.62
CA LEU A 8 32.54 1.93 44.46
C LEU A 8 32.80 2.70 43.14
N PRO A 9 33.25 2.04 42.05
CA PRO A 9 33.42 2.67 40.74
C PRO A 9 32.14 2.55 39.91
N GLN A 10 31.66 3.65 39.33
CA GLN A 10 30.53 3.63 38.38
C GLN A 10 31.04 3.42 36.95
N GLY A 11 30.38 2.48 36.28
CA GLY A 11 30.78 1.83 35.03
C GLY A 11 30.69 2.71 33.78
N LYS A 12 31.32 2.17 32.74
CA LYS A 12 31.49 2.74 31.40
C LYS A 12 30.14 2.98 30.71
N GLU A 13 29.97 4.20 30.20
CA GLU A 13 28.95 4.59 29.23
C GLU A 13 29.04 3.71 27.97
N ALA A 14 28.09 2.80 27.78
CA ALA A 14 27.94 2.02 26.56
C ALA A 14 27.25 2.87 25.49
N ARG A 15 28.08 3.39 24.58
CA ARG A 15 27.74 4.19 23.40
C ARG A 15 26.57 3.55 22.62
N THR A 16 25.44 4.25 22.62
CA THR A 16 24.20 3.88 21.91
C THR A 16 24.46 3.82 20.41
N MET A 17 24.42 2.61 19.84
CA MET A 17 24.64 2.37 18.42
C MET A 17 23.33 2.61 17.67
N LYS A 18 23.35 3.57 16.74
CA LYS A 18 22.22 4.00 15.91
C LYS A 18 21.68 2.80 15.13
N ARG A 19 20.49 2.31 15.50
CA ARG A 19 19.78 1.24 14.79
C ARG A 19 19.22 1.80 13.48
N THR A 20 19.84 1.42 12.36
CA THR A 20 19.31 1.68 11.02
C THR A 20 18.05 0.85 10.83
N LEU A 21 16.93 1.55 10.79
CA LEU A 21 15.57 1.07 10.61
C LEU A 21 15.36 0.57 9.16
N LEU A 22 14.97 -0.69 8.98
CA LEU A 22 14.38 -1.13 7.71
C LEU A 22 12.86 -1.16 7.89
N VAL A 23 12.19 -0.06 7.55
CA VAL A 23 10.74 -0.06 7.38
C VAL A 23 10.45 -0.71 6.03
N LEU A 24 9.73 -1.83 6.04
CA LEU A 24 9.01 -2.30 4.85
C LEU A 24 7.80 -1.37 4.66
N THR A 25 8.05 -0.19 4.08
CA THR A 25 7.00 0.71 3.63
C THR A 25 6.46 0.18 2.31
N ALA A 26 5.24 -0.34 2.32
CA ALA A 26 4.38 -0.26 1.15
C ALA A 26 4.02 1.23 0.97
N ALA A 27 4.66 1.89 0.01
CA ALA A 27 4.54 3.32 -0.19
C ALA A 27 3.13 3.69 -0.70
N LEU A 28 2.31 4.26 0.19
CA LEU A 28 1.30 5.24 -0.21
C LEU A 28 2.03 6.57 -0.46
N ALA A 29 2.10 6.99 -1.72
CA ALA A 29 2.74 8.23 -2.12
C ALA A 29 1.94 9.45 -1.65
N LEU A 30 2.30 10.02 -0.50
CA LEU A 30 2.02 11.42 -0.17
C LEU A 30 3.14 12.27 -0.75
N SER A 31 2.78 13.16 -1.67
CA SER A 31 3.68 14.12 -2.31
C SER A 31 4.35 15.05 -1.29
N ALA A 32 5.67 14.94 -1.14
CA ALA A 32 6.48 15.94 -0.44
C ALA A 32 7.29 16.76 -1.45
N PRO A 33 7.46 18.09 -1.24
CA PRO A 33 8.17 18.95 -2.17
C PRO A 33 9.68 18.67 -2.10
N VAL A 34 10.29 18.47 -3.27
CA VAL A 34 11.73 18.31 -3.44
C VAL A 34 12.41 19.65 -3.13
N PHE A 35 13.08 19.76 -1.99
CA PHE A 35 14.07 20.81 -1.78
C PHE A 35 15.30 20.50 -2.62
N ALA A 36 15.54 21.32 -3.64
CA ALA A 36 16.70 21.24 -4.51
C ALA A 36 17.99 21.62 -3.74
N PHE A 37 18.94 20.70 -3.63
CA PHE A 37 20.34 21.02 -3.34
C PHE A 37 21.15 20.94 -4.65
N PRO A 38 21.95 21.96 -4.99
CA PRO A 38 22.75 21.96 -6.21
C PRO A 38 24.12 21.32 -5.95
N GLY A 39 24.49 20.31 -6.74
CA GLY A 39 25.89 19.93 -6.93
C GLY A 39 26.20 18.43 -6.83
N GLY A 40 26.29 17.76 -7.98
CA GLY A 40 26.99 16.48 -8.13
C GLY A 40 26.45 15.63 -9.30
N PRO A 41 27.22 15.43 -10.40
CA PRO A 41 26.88 14.47 -11.42
C PRO A 41 27.37 13.08 -10.99
N GLY A 42 26.45 12.20 -10.64
CA GLY A 42 26.72 10.78 -10.42
C GLY A 42 25.68 9.94 -11.15
N PRO A 43 26.06 9.10 -12.12
CA PRO A 43 25.19 8.05 -12.62
C PRO A 43 25.32 6.87 -11.65
N HIS A 44 24.52 6.84 -10.59
CA HIS A 44 24.43 5.68 -9.71
C HIS A 44 23.00 5.22 -9.58
N GLY A 45 22.80 3.95 -9.95
CA GLY A 45 21.52 3.28 -10.02
C GLY A 45 20.76 3.32 -8.69
N GLY A 46 19.46 3.58 -8.83
CA GLY A 46 18.42 3.45 -7.82
C GLY A 46 17.09 3.20 -8.52
N PRO A 47 16.14 2.57 -7.82
CA PRO A 47 15.79 1.17 -7.99
C PRO A 47 14.85 0.98 -9.18
N HIS A 48 15.30 0.22 -10.18
CA HIS A 48 14.38 -0.56 -10.99
C HIS A 48 13.73 -1.59 -10.06
N GLY A 49 12.64 -1.20 -9.40
CA GLY A 49 11.63 -2.15 -9.00
C GLY A 49 11.30 -2.97 -10.23
N MET A 50 11.34 -4.28 -10.09
CA MET A 50 11.03 -5.27 -11.11
C MET A 50 9.62 -5.02 -11.71
N MET A 51 9.48 -4.07 -12.63
CA MET A 51 8.46 -4.15 -13.67
C MET A 51 9.00 -5.15 -14.68
N GLY A 52 8.72 -6.43 -14.42
CA GLY A 52 8.72 -7.40 -15.50
C GLY A 52 7.79 -6.91 -16.61
N PRO A 53 8.05 -7.25 -17.89
CA PRO A 53 7.22 -6.87 -19.01
C PRO A 53 5.91 -7.68 -18.98
N HIS A 54 5.03 -7.38 -18.03
CA HIS A 54 3.67 -7.89 -18.07
C HIS A 54 2.90 -7.01 -19.04
N GLY A 55 2.49 -7.60 -20.17
CA GLY A 55 1.46 -7.04 -21.02
C GLY A 55 0.18 -6.71 -20.22
N PRO A 56 -0.86 -6.14 -20.83
CA PRO A 56 -1.99 -5.62 -20.08
C PRO A 56 -2.61 -6.75 -19.25
N GLY A 57 -2.42 -6.68 -17.92
CA GLY A 57 -2.84 -7.71 -16.98
C GLY A 57 -4.35 -7.80 -16.88
N ILE A 58 -4.86 -8.46 -15.82
CA ILE A 58 -6.31 -8.53 -15.52
C ILE A 58 -7.00 -7.16 -15.56
N GLU A 59 -6.28 -6.09 -15.26
CA GLU A 59 -6.73 -4.69 -15.28
C GLU A 59 -7.43 -4.28 -16.60
N ARG A 60 -7.07 -4.88 -17.74
CA ARG A 60 -7.72 -4.60 -19.03
C ARG A 60 -9.19 -5.01 -19.07
N PHE A 61 -9.60 -5.96 -18.22
CA PHE A 61 -10.95 -6.53 -18.22
C PHE A 61 -11.90 -5.85 -17.22
N LEU A 62 -11.38 -5.05 -16.30
CA LEU A 62 -12.10 -4.38 -15.22
C LEU A 62 -12.00 -2.87 -15.38
N PHE A 63 -12.82 -2.09 -14.68
CA PHE A 63 -12.82 -0.62 -14.75
C PHE A 63 -12.57 -0.04 -13.34
N PRO A 64 -11.47 0.71 -13.13
CA PRO A 64 -11.23 1.39 -11.86
C PRO A 64 -12.38 2.35 -11.52
N PRO A 65 -12.77 2.48 -10.24
CA PRO A 65 -13.84 3.39 -9.82
C PRO A 65 -13.61 4.83 -10.29
N GLU A 66 -12.36 5.31 -10.23
CA GLU A 66 -11.96 6.66 -10.60
C GLU A 66 -12.26 6.91 -12.08
N MET A 67 -11.95 5.94 -12.94
CA MET A 67 -12.22 6.03 -14.38
C MET A 67 -13.73 6.12 -14.66
N VAL A 68 -14.53 5.35 -13.94
CA VAL A 68 -15.99 5.36 -14.10
C VAL A 68 -16.58 6.69 -13.66
N LEU A 69 -16.19 7.18 -12.48
CA LEU A 69 -16.70 8.44 -11.92
C LEU A 69 -16.23 9.66 -12.72
N GLN A 70 -14.97 9.70 -13.16
CA GLN A 70 -14.46 10.78 -14.02
C GLN A 70 -15.22 10.90 -15.34
N ASN A 71 -15.76 9.79 -15.85
CA ASN A 71 -16.50 9.74 -17.11
C ASN A 71 -18.02 9.64 -16.92
N GLN A 72 -18.54 9.85 -15.70
CA GLN A 72 -19.94 9.60 -15.35
C GLN A 72 -20.95 10.28 -16.30
N ILE A 73 -20.66 11.50 -16.75
CA ILE A 73 -21.50 12.26 -17.69
C ILE A 73 -21.48 11.61 -19.08
N ALA A 74 -20.29 11.27 -19.61
CA ALA A 74 -20.14 10.64 -20.92
C ALA A 74 -20.74 9.22 -20.98
N LEU A 75 -20.72 8.53 -19.84
CA LEU A 75 -21.35 7.23 -19.65
C LEU A 75 -22.88 7.32 -19.50
N GLY A 76 -23.40 8.50 -19.18
CA GLY A 76 -24.83 8.67 -18.88
C GLY A 76 -25.25 7.79 -17.71
N LEU A 77 -24.45 7.78 -16.63
CA LEU A 77 -24.81 7.03 -15.43
C LEU A 77 -26.12 7.58 -14.86
N THR A 78 -27.04 6.69 -14.50
CA THR A 78 -28.23 7.10 -13.76
C THR A 78 -27.86 7.51 -12.34
N ASP A 79 -28.70 8.31 -11.68
CA ASP A 79 -28.50 8.67 -10.27
C ASP A 79 -28.42 7.42 -9.38
N GLU A 80 -29.23 6.41 -9.69
CA GLU A 80 -29.23 5.11 -9.01
C GLU A 80 -27.89 4.37 -9.18
N GLN A 81 -27.34 4.33 -10.39
CA GLN A 81 -26.02 3.74 -10.64
C GLN A 81 -24.93 4.51 -9.89
N LEU A 82 -24.96 5.85 -9.92
CA LEU A 82 -23.98 6.70 -9.26
C LEU A 82 -23.97 6.49 -7.74
N GLU A 83 -25.14 6.48 -7.10
CA GLU A 83 -25.26 6.25 -5.67
C GLU A 83 -24.85 4.83 -5.28
N ALA A 84 -25.20 3.82 -6.08
CA ALA A 84 -24.73 2.46 -5.86
C ALA A 84 -23.20 2.35 -5.95
N ILE A 85 -22.55 3.00 -6.92
CA ILE A 85 -21.08 3.04 -7.05
C ILE A 85 -20.44 3.68 -5.82
N LYS A 86 -20.91 4.86 -5.40
CA LYS A 86 -20.38 5.56 -4.22
C LYS A 86 -20.51 4.71 -2.96
N LYS A 87 -21.66 4.06 -2.76
CA LYS A 87 -21.90 3.15 -1.64
C LYS A 87 -20.90 2.00 -1.63
N MET A 88 -20.70 1.34 -2.76
CA MET A 88 -19.73 0.23 -2.88
C MET A 88 -18.29 0.70 -2.59
N ILE A 89 -17.90 1.88 -3.08
CA ILE A 89 -16.58 2.46 -2.81
C ILE A 89 -16.41 2.70 -1.30
N ASN A 90 -17.37 3.36 -0.67
CA ASN A 90 -17.31 3.68 0.76
C ASN A 90 -17.26 2.43 1.64
N GLU A 91 -18.07 1.41 1.34
CA GLU A 91 -18.03 0.12 2.05
C GLU A 91 -16.67 -0.56 1.91
N THR A 92 -16.11 -0.57 0.69
CA THR A 92 -14.79 -1.16 0.43
C THR A 92 -13.69 -0.39 1.16
N HIS A 93 -13.74 0.95 1.15
CA HIS A 93 -12.78 1.78 1.87
C HIS A 93 -12.82 1.53 3.37
N SER A 94 -14.01 1.46 3.98
CA SER A 94 -14.15 1.15 5.40
C SER A 94 -13.52 -0.20 5.72
N GLN A 95 -13.85 -1.25 4.95
CA GLN A 95 -13.31 -2.58 5.15
C GLN A 95 -11.77 -2.63 5.00
N VAL A 96 -11.23 -1.91 4.01
CA VAL A 96 -9.78 -1.84 3.80
C VAL A 96 -9.07 -1.09 4.93
N LEU A 97 -9.67 -0.03 5.48
CA LEU A 97 -9.12 0.67 6.65
C LEU A 97 -9.02 -0.25 7.87
N ASP A 98 -10.03 -1.10 8.10
CA ASP A 98 -10.00 -2.09 9.18
C ASP A 98 -8.84 -3.08 8.98
N TYR A 99 -8.64 -3.57 7.75
CA TYR A 99 -7.51 -4.46 7.42
C TYR A 99 -6.15 -3.77 7.56
N GLN A 100 -6.03 -2.51 7.18
CA GLN A 100 -4.80 -1.74 7.32
C GLN A 100 -4.43 -1.54 8.80
N THR A 101 -5.42 -1.27 9.65
CA THR A 101 -5.23 -1.15 11.09
C THR A 101 -4.71 -2.46 11.69
N GLU A 102 -5.28 -3.60 11.31
CA GLU A 102 -4.80 -4.90 11.78
C GLU A 102 -3.42 -5.26 11.21
N LEU A 103 -3.13 -4.91 9.96
CA LEU A 103 -1.79 -5.05 9.37
C LEU A 103 -0.73 -4.27 10.15
N GLN A 104 -1.04 -3.06 10.59
CA GLN A 104 -0.15 -2.27 11.44
C GLN A 104 0.11 -2.99 12.77
N ARG A 105 -0.95 -3.49 13.43
CA ARG A 105 -0.83 -4.25 14.67
C ARG A 105 0.04 -5.50 14.52
N LEU A 106 -0.17 -6.28 13.46
CA LEU A 106 0.64 -7.46 13.15
C LEU A 106 2.09 -7.11 12.83
N SER A 107 2.33 -5.98 12.16
CA SER A 107 3.68 -5.49 11.86
C SER A 107 4.45 -5.11 13.12
N GLU A 108 3.79 -4.47 14.08
CA GLU A 108 4.36 -4.16 15.40
C GLU A 108 4.64 -5.43 16.21
N GLN A 109 3.70 -6.39 16.20
CA GLN A 109 3.88 -7.68 16.85
C GLN A 109 5.08 -8.45 16.26
N LEU A 110 5.19 -8.52 14.93
CA LEU A 110 6.31 -9.18 14.26
C LEU A 110 7.62 -8.48 14.60
N ARG A 111 7.65 -7.15 14.65
CA ARG A 111 8.83 -6.39 15.09
C ARG A 111 9.24 -6.78 16.51
N GLY A 112 8.28 -6.92 17.42
CA GLY A 112 8.54 -7.35 18.80
C GLY A 112 9.19 -8.73 18.89
N ILE A 113 8.73 -9.68 18.08
CA ILE A 113 9.31 -11.03 18.00
C ILE A 113 10.75 -10.98 17.46
N LEU A 114 10.97 -10.18 16.42
CA LEU A 114 12.26 -10.08 15.73
C LEU A 114 13.32 -9.24 16.47
N ASP A 115 12.95 -8.39 17.43
CA ASP A 115 13.92 -7.64 18.27
C ASP A 115 14.54 -8.51 19.38
N SER A 116 14.07 -9.75 19.55
CA SER A 116 14.65 -10.72 20.48
C SER A 116 16.05 -11.19 20.03
N PRO A 117 17.03 -11.35 20.93
CA PRO A 117 18.33 -11.94 20.61
C PRO A 117 18.24 -13.36 20.04
N THR A 118 17.20 -14.11 20.43
CA THR A 118 16.87 -15.42 19.89
C THR A 118 15.43 -15.36 19.40
N VAL A 119 15.22 -15.46 18.09
CA VAL A 119 13.90 -15.34 17.47
C VAL A 119 13.13 -16.64 17.62
N ASP A 120 11.87 -16.55 18.08
CA ASP A 120 10.89 -17.63 17.92
C ASP A 120 10.41 -17.64 16.47
N GLU A 121 11.01 -18.52 15.66
CA GLU A 121 10.71 -18.63 14.23
C GLU A 121 9.26 -19.01 13.97
N ALA A 122 8.68 -19.90 14.78
CA ALA A 122 7.30 -20.34 14.60
C ALA A 122 6.33 -19.17 14.83
N ALA A 123 6.53 -18.40 15.91
CA ALA A 123 5.71 -17.23 16.19
C ALA A 123 5.86 -16.12 15.13
N ALA A 124 7.09 -15.93 14.62
CA ALA A 124 7.36 -14.97 13.55
C ALA A 124 6.62 -15.34 12.25
N LEU A 125 6.73 -16.61 11.82
CA LEU A 125 6.07 -17.10 10.60
C LEU A 125 4.55 -17.09 10.71
N GLU A 126 3.99 -17.41 11.88
CA GLU A 126 2.53 -17.30 12.12
C GLU A 126 2.05 -15.84 12.00
N THR A 127 2.79 -14.90 12.57
CA THR A 127 2.45 -13.46 12.50
C THR A 127 2.57 -12.93 11.06
N ALA A 128 3.62 -13.32 10.34
CA ALA A 128 3.79 -12.99 8.93
C ALA A 128 2.68 -13.59 8.05
N GLY A 129 2.30 -14.85 8.29
CA GLY A 129 1.22 -15.53 7.55
C GLY A 129 -0.12 -14.81 7.67
N ARG A 130 -0.46 -14.33 8.88
CA ARG A 130 -1.65 -13.50 9.10
C ARG A 130 -1.60 -12.19 8.33
N ALA A 131 -0.44 -11.52 8.28
CA ALA A 131 -0.28 -10.30 7.51
C ALA A 131 -0.50 -10.54 6.00
N MET A 132 0.11 -11.59 5.45
CA MET A 132 -0.08 -11.98 4.03
C MET A 132 -1.54 -12.32 3.71
N GLN A 133 -2.27 -12.90 4.67
CA GLN A 133 -3.69 -13.17 4.52
C GLN A 133 -4.52 -11.87 4.43
N LEU A 134 -4.23 -10.88 5.28
CA LEU A 134 -4.91 -9.57 5.20
C LEU A 134 -4.60 -8.83 3.91
N GLU A 135 -3.36 -8.87 3.43
CA GLU A 135 -3.03 -8.30 2.11
C GLU A 135 -3.85 -8.96 0.99
N SER A 136 -4.10 -10.26 1.09
CA SER A 136 -4.93 -11.00 0.14
C SER A 136 -6.40 -10.57 0.24
N GLU A 137 -6.92 -10.34 1.44
CA GLU A 137 -8.29 -9.82 1.64
C GLU A 137 -8.45 -8.38 1.12
N VAL A 138 -7.45 -7.51 1.27
CA VAL A 138 -7.44 -6.17 0.65
C VAL A 138 -7.52 -6.27 -0.88
N LYS A 139 -6.67 -7.10 -1.50
CA LYS A 139 -6.70 -7.32 -2.96
C LYS A 139 -8.05 -7.86 -3.43
N LYS A 140 -8.61 -8.82 -2.69
CA LYS A 140 -9.92 -9.40 -2.94
C LYS A 140 -11.05 -8.39 -2.80
N ALA A 141 -10.99 -7.48 -1.83
CA ALA A 141 -11.96 -6.39 -1.66
C ALA A 141 -11.95 -5.47 -2.89
N HIS A 142 -10.78 -5.01 -3.34
CA HIS A 142 -10.66 -4.17 -4.54
C HIS A 142 -11.09 -4.90 -5.82
N LEU A 143 -10.70 -6.15 -6.00
CA LEU A 143 -11.14 -6.96 -7.14
C LEU A 143 -12.67 -7.11 -7.15
N SER A 144 -13.25 -7.40 -5.99
CA SER A 144 -14.70 -7.54 -5.83
C SER A 144 -15.44 -6.24 -6.11
N LEU A 145 -14.89 -5.09 -5.69
CA LEU A 145 -15.42 -3.78 -6.01
C LEU A 145 -15.44 -3.55 -7.53
N ALA A 146 -14.31 -3.79 -8.21
CA ALA A 146 -14.19 -3.58 -9.65
C ALA A 146 -15.13 -4.50 -10.46
N ILE A 147 -15.32 -5.75 -10.02
CA ILE A 147 -16.28 -6.69 -10.62
C ILE A 147 -17.71 -6.18 -10.42
N ARG A 148 -18.07 -5.76 -9.21
CA ARG A 148 -19.42 -5.27 -8.91
C ARG A 148 -19.76 -4.01 -9.71
N ILE A 149 -18.83 -3.05 -9.80
CA ILE A 149 -18.98 -1.86 -10.64
C ILE A 149 -19.19 -2.26 -12.09
N LYS A 150 -18.35 -3.14 -12.64
CA LYS A 150 -18.50 -3.60 -14.03
C LYS A 150 -19.89 -4.22 -14.28
N ASN A 151 -20.38 -5.05 -13.36
CA ASN A 151 -21.69 -5.70 -13.49
C ASN A 151 -22.88 -4.73 -13.36
N LEU A 152 -22.68 -3.58 -12.71
CA LEU A 152 -23.69 -2.52 -12.62
C LEU A 152 -23.80 -1.69 -13.91
N LEU A 153 -22.73 -1.66 -14.73
CA LEU A 153 -22.68 -0.91 -15.98
C LEU A 153 -23.30 -1.70 -17.14
N THR A 154 -24.03 -1.01 -18.01
CA THR A 154 -24.59 -1.62 -19.23
C THR A 154 -23.48 -2.03 -20.22
N PRO A 155 -23.74 -2.97 -21.15
CA PRO A 155 -22.78 -3.33 -22.19
C PRO A 155 -22.25 -2.11 -22.98
N GLU A 156 -23.11 -1.14 -23.28
CA GLU A 156 -22.78 0.09 -24.01
C GLU A 156 -21.86 1.00 -23.18
N GLN A 157 -22.13 1.15 -21.87
CA GLN A 157 -21.26 1.89 -20.95
C GLN A 157 -19.88 1.24 -20.85
N GLN A 158 -19.81 -0.09 -20.80
CA GLN A 158 -18.55 -0.83 -20.78
C GLN A 158 -17.75 -0.65 -22.09
N GLU A 159 -18.41 -0.67 -23.24
CA GLU A 159 -17.77 -0.41 -24.53
C GLU A 159 -17.22 1.02 -24.61
N LYS A 160 -17.97 2.03 -24.14
CA LYS A 160 -17.48 3.41 -24.03
C LYS A 160 -16.20 3.49 -23.19
N LEU A 161 -16.15 2.84 -22.03
CA LEU A 161 -14.94 2.76 -21.20
C LEU A 161 -13.78 2.06 -21.91
N ARG A 162 -14.03 0.96 -22.63
CA ARG A 162 -12.98 0.29 -23.43
C ARG A 162 -12.41 1.20 -24.51
N ALA A 163 -13.26 2.01 -25.16
CA ALA A 163 -12.83 2.97 -26.16
C ALA A 163 -11.95 4.07 -25.57
N MET A 164 -12.29 4.58 -24.37
CA MET A 164 -11.52 5.61 -23.66
C MET A 164 -10.10 5.16 -23.27
N ARG A 165 -9.83 3.85 -23.18
CA ARG A 165 -8.49 3.31 -22.87
C ARG A 165 -7.53 3.28 -24.05
N LYS A 166 -8.04 3.28 -25.28
CA LYS A 166 -7.17 3.23 -26.45
C LYS A 166 -6.56 4.63 -26.61
N PRO A 167 -5.23 4.77 -26.69
CA PRO A 167 -4.64 6.05 -27.06
C PRO A 167 -5.22 6.49 -28.41
N PRO A 168 -5.47 7.80 -28.63
CA PRO A 168 -5.96 8.29 -29.90
C PRO A 168 -5.03 7.81 -31.02
N HIS A 169 -5.60 7.15 -32.02
CA HIS A 169 -4.83 6.71 -33.18
C HIS A 169 -4.29 7.95 -33.88
N PRO A 170 -2.97 8.09 -34.11
CA PRO A 170 -2.48 9.18 -34.95
C PRO A 170 -3.04 8.92 -36.36
N GLU A 171 -3.88 9.84 -36.84
CA GLU A 171 -4.37 9.83 -38.21
C GLU A 171 -3.17 9.76 -39.16
N ARG A 172 -3.24 8.84 -40.13
CA ARG A 172 -2.26 8.74 -41.23
C ARG A 172 -2.74 9.54 -42.42
#